data_AF-A0A2G5U4Q1-F1
#
_entry.id   AF-A0A2G5U4Q1-F1
#
_cell.length_a   1.000
_cell.length_b   1.000
_cell.length_c   1.000
_cell.angle_alpha   90.00
_cell.angle_beta   90.00
_cell.angle_gamma   90.00
#
_symmetry.space_group_name_H-M   'P 1'
#
loop_
_entity.id
_entity.type
_entity.pdbx_description
1 polymer ?
#
loop_
_entity_poly.entity_id
_entity_poly.type
_entity_poly.pdbx_seq_one_letter_code
_entity_poly.pdbx_strand_id
1 'polypeptide(L)'
;MLKKFVFLRDTIFLAGISGVDTELLLPSFQGSKLYVETSSLHEPSAVDLLRTWKSGDRYQQLESVQIFNRYFQWRPLVVDPIRLLEQVDLKRFDNSKESPKFHYWKIHYSTTSCHHWWKSDQFSSEFYMVRDTDGVVASISVTPYSFNFGVWKMTETELFDRMSNGTLEVQPPKKWSSIYKPL
;
A
#
# COMPACT_ATOMS: atom_id res chain seq x y z
N MET A 1 14.91 -24.34 -2.66
CA MET A 1 14.35 -23.37 -1.70
C MET A 1 12.94 -23.01 -2.17
N LEU A 2 11.89 -23.37 -1.44
CA LEU A 2 10.50 -23.31 -1.91
C LEU A 2 10.05 -21.83 -1.99
N LYS A 3 9.88 -21.30 -3.20
CA LYS A 3 9.22 -20.00 -3.45
C LYS A 3 7.73 -20.21 -3.17
N LYS A 4 7.21 -19.76 -2.03
CA LYS A 4 5.78 -19.88 -1.72
C LYS A 4 5.07 -18.59 -2.12
N PHE A 5 4.36 -18.66 -3.24
CA PHE A 5 3.39 -17.67 -3.63
C PHE A 5 2.06 -18.02 -2.96
N VAL A 6 1.44 -17.07 -2.26
CA VAL A 6 0.06 -17.21 -1.80
C VAL A 6 -0.78 -16.31 -2.70
N PHE A 7 -1.44 -16.93 -3.67
CA PHE A 7 -2.44 -16.27 -4.51
C PHE A 7 -3.82 -16.50 -3.88
N LEU A 8 -4.47 -15.44 -3.41
CA LEU A 8 -5.86 -15.50 -2.93
C LEU A 8 -6.69 -14.53 -3.75
N ARG A 9 -7.35 -15.05 -4.80
CA ARG A 9 -8.24 -14.38 -5.77
C ARG A 9 -7.72 -13.03 -6.31
N ASP A 10 -7.72 -11.97 -5.52
CA ASP A 10 -7.35 -10.60 -5.90
C ASP A 10 -6.20 -10.00 -5.06
N THR A 11 -5.63 -10.79 -4.14
CA THR A 11 -4.52 -10.39 -3.27
C THR A 11 -3.26 -11.20 -3.57
N ILE A 12 -2.15 -10.50 -3.79
CA ILE A 12 -0.82 -11.11 -3.88
C ILE A 12 -0.06 -10.77 -2.61
N PHE A 13 0.36 -11.81 -1.89
CA PHE A 13 1.26 -11.70 -0.75
C PHE A 13 2.58 -12.40 -1.07
N LEU A 14 3.67 -11.62 -1.12
CA LEU A 14 5.03 -12.12 -1.29
C LEU A 14 5.82 -11.84 -0.02
N ALA A 15 6.09 -12.87 0.79
CA ALA A 15 6.91 -12.76 1.99
C ALA A 15 8.00 -13.81 2.04
N GLY A 16 9.19 -13.40 2.50
CA GLY A 16 10.34 -14.29 2.64
C GLY A 16 10.98 -14.72 1.33
N ILE A 17 10.68 -14.05 0.21
CA ILE A 17 11.40 -14.24 -1.05
C ILE A 17 12.52 -13.21 -1.11
N SER A 18 13.77 -13.64 -0.95
CA SER A 18 14.91 -12.79 -1.33
C SER A 18 14.85 -12.55 -2.84
N GLY A 19 14.96 -11.28 -3.25
CA GLY A 19 14.99 -10.91 -4.67
C GLY A 19 13.62 -10.84 -5.35
N VAL A 20 12.58 -10.33 -4.66
CA VAL A 20 11.38 -9.87 -5.38
C VAL A 20 11.78 -8.70 -6.27
N ASP A 21 11.72 -8.94 -7.58
CA ASP A 21 11.98 -7.93 -8.58
C ASP A 21 10.75 -7.02 -8.75
N THR A 22 10.82 -5.84 -8.16
CA THR A 22 9.75 -4.84 -8.24
C THR A 22 9.64 -4.20 -9.61
N GLU A 23 10.69 -4.28 -10.44
CA GLU A 23 10.66 -3.83 -11.84
C GLU A 23 9.67 -4.66 -12.66
N LEU A 24 9.65 -5.98 -12.45
CA LEU A 24 8.75 -6.90 -13.14
C LEU A 24 7.38 -7.01 -12.46
N LEU A 25 7.35 -6.94 -11.12
CA LEU A 25 6.14 -7.16 -10.34
C LEU A 25 5.11 -6.03 -10.49
N LEU A 26 5.51 -4.77 -10.36
CA LEU A 26 4.56 -3.65 -10.34
C LEU A 26 3.83 -3.47 -11.68
N PRO A 27 4.52 -3.53 -12.85
CA PRO A 27 3.85 -3.37 -14.14
C PRO A 27 2.90 -4.52 -14.50
N SER A 28 3.19 -5.73 -14.02
CA SER A 28 2.40 -6.94 -14.30
C SER A 28 1.27 -7.19 -13.30
N PHE A 29 1.23 -6.45 -12.20
CA PHE A 29 0.22 -6.61 -11.17
C PHE A 29 -1.19 -6.26 -11.69
N GLN A 30 -2.15 -7.15 -11.47
CA GLN A 30 -3.56 -6.95 -11.83
C GLN A 30 -4.51 -7.18 -10.65
N GLY A 31 -4.02 -7.34 -9.43
CA GLY A 31 -4.89 -7.54 -8.26
C GLY A 31 -5.46 -6.23 -7.70
N SER A 32 -6.21 -6.35 -6.59
CA SER A 32 -6.68 -5.21 -5.81
C SER A 32 -5.77 -4.89 -4.62
N LYS A 33 -5.06 -5.88 -4.09
CA LYS A 33 -4.16 -5.70 -2.94
C LYS A 33 -2.79 -6.34 -3.18
N LEU A 34 -1.74 -5.56 -3.04
CA LEU A 34 -0.35 -6.01 -3.17
C LEU A 34 0.41 -5.82 -1.87
N TYR A 35 0.96 -6.92 -1.35
CA TYR A 35 1.79 -6.93 -0.15
C TYR A 35 3.12 -7.59 -0.46
N VAL A 36 4.19 -6.82 -0.35
CA VAL A 36 5.53 -7.27 -0.74
C VAL A 36 6.52 -6.96 0.35
N GLU A 37 7.28 -7.97 0.71
CA GLU A 37 8.44 -7.80 1.54
C GLU A 37 9.72 -7.87 0.69
N THR A 38 10.49 -6.79 0.66
CA THR A 38 11.71 -6.70 -0.15
C THR A 38 12.68 -5.65 0.40
N SER A 39 13.95 -5.75 0.04
CA SER A 39 15.00 -4.78 0.39
C SER A 39 15.20 -3.69 -0.66
N SER A 40 14.55 -3.79 -1.82
CA SER A 40 14.69 -2.83 -2.92
C SER A 40 13.36 -2.54 -3.60
N LEU A 41 13.13 -1.26 -3.88
CA LEU A 41 12.00 -0.79 -4.69
C LEU A 41 12.54 -0.14 -5.94
N HIS A 42 12.16 -0.68 -7.10
CA HIS A 42 12.48 -0.09 -8.38
C HIS A 42 11.67 1.20 -8.56
N GLU A 43 12.33 2.33 -8.32
CA GLU A 43 11.72 3.67 -8.32
C GLU A 43 10.94 3.97 -9.61
N PRO A 44 11.45 3.72 -10.83
CA PRO A 44 10.70 3.98 -12.06
C PRO A 44 9.36 3.24 -12.10
N SER A 45 9.35 1.96 -11.72
CA SER A 45 8.11 1.15 -11.72
C SER A 45 7.12 1.60 -10.65
N ALA A 46 7.60 2.14 -9.52
CA ALA A 46 6.74 2.74 -8.50
C ALA A 46 6.10 4.05 -9.01
N VAL A 47 6.90 4.92 -9.64
CA VAL A 47 6.41 6.17 -10.25
C VAL A 47 5.40 5.87 -11.36
N ASP A 48 5.67 4.90 -12.22
CA ASP A 48 4.77 4.50 -13.29
C ASP A 48 3.44 3.95 -12.76
N LEU A 49 3.47 3.15 -11.68
CA LEU A 49 2.25 2.67 -11.02
C LEU A 49 1.39 3.85 -10.55
N LEU A 50 2.01 4.84 -9.88
CA LEU A 50 1.30 6.00 -9.35
C LEU A 50 0.70 6.87 -10.46
N ARG A 51 1.47 7.16 -11.51
CA ARG A 51 1.00 7.95 -12.65
C ARG A 51 -0.12 7.25 -13.41
N THR A 52 0.03 5.94 -13.66
CA THR A 52 -0.96 5.13 -14.37
C THR A 52 -2.26 4.99 -13.55
N TRP A 53 -2.15 4.85 -12.23
CA TRP A 53 -3.31 4.85 -11.36
C TRP A 53 -4.00 6.22 -11.36
N LYS A 54 -3.23 7.32 -11.30
CA LYS A 54 -3.75 8.69 -11.30
C LYS A 54 -4.47 9.04 -12.59
N SER A 55 -3.90 8.70 -13.75
CA SER A 55 -4.57 8.93 -15.04
C SER A 55 -5.83 8.07 -15.22
N GLY A 56 -5.97 7.01 -14.43
CA GLY A 56 -7.07 6.06 -14.54
C GLY A 56 -6.91 5.07 -15.70
N ASP A 57 -5.72 4.99 -16.32
CA ASP A 57 -5.46 4.09 -17.46
C ASP A 57 -5.46 2.61 -17.03
N ARG A 58 -4.88 2.31 -15.85
CA ARG A 58 -4.87 0.97 -15.24
C ARG A 58 -5.04 1.06 -13.72
N TYR A 59 -5.10 -0.10 -13.08
CA TYR A 59 -5.17 -0.22 -11.62
C TYR A 59 -6.46 0.36 -10.99
N GLN A 60 -7.56 0.43 -11.73
CA GLN A 60 -8.84 0.97 -11.25
C GLN A 60 -9.39 0.19 -10.04
N GLN A 61 -9.10 -1.12 -9.99
CA GLN A 61 -9.47 -2.01 -8.90
C GLN A 61 -8.48 -2.04 -7.73
N LEU A 62 -7.40 -1.27 -7.81
CA LEU A 62 -6.38 -1.21 -6.76
C LEU A 62 -6.98 -0.59 -5.49
N GLU A 63 -6.77 -1.27 -4.38
CA GLU A 63 -7.15 -0.85 -3.03
C GLU A 63 -5.93 -0.48 -2.20
N SER A 64 -4.86 -1.28 -2.27
CA SER A 64 -3.63 -1.00 -1.54
C SER A 64 -2.40 -1.65 -2.16
N VAL A 65 -1.27 -0.95 -2.03
CA VAL A 65 0.08 -1.49 -2.27
C VAL A 65 0.92 -1.19 -1.04
N GLN A 66 1.48 -2.22 -0.43
CA GLN A 66 2.30 -2.11 0.77
C GLN A 66 3.58 -2.88 0.54
N ILE A 67 4.67 -2.15 0.36
CA ILE A 67 6.01 -2.68 0.15
C ILE A 67 6.83 -2.28 1.36
N PHE A 68 7.38 -3.25 2.08
CA PHE A 68 8.13 -2.97 3.29
C PHE A 68 9.39 -3.81 3.38
N ASN A 69 10.41 -3.24 4.02
CA ASN A 69 11.67 -3.93 4.27
C ASN A 69 11.61 -4.67 5.61
N ARG A 70 11.58 -6.01 5.60
CA ARG A 70 11.63 -6.82 6.84
C ARG A 70 12.92 -6.61 7.62
N TYR A 71 14.01 -6.26 6.95
CA TYR A 71 15.31 -5.97 7.56
C TYR A 71 15.46 -4.47 7.92
N PHE A 72 14.35 -3.76 8.17
CA PHE A 72 14.35 -2.32 8.51
C PHE A 72 15.31 -1.94 9.66
N GLN A 73 15.59 -2.87 10.57
CA GLN A 73 16.53 -2.66 11.67
C GLN A 73 18.00 -2.58 11.21
N TRP A 74 18.30 -3.05 10.00
CA TRP A 74 19.67 -3.22 9.51
C TRP A 74 19.98 -2.38 8.27
N ARG A 75 19.00 -2.20 7.37
CA ARG A 75 19.17 -1.41 6.13
C ARG A 75 17.86 -0.75 5.69
N PRO A 76 17.92 0.45 5.10
CA PRO A 76 16.77 1.04 4.42
C PRO A 76 16.41 0.25 3.15
N LEU A 77 15.18 0.45 2.68
CA LEU A 77 14.76 0.12 1.32
C LEU A 77 15.64 0.91 0.34
N VAL A 78 16.16 0.26 -0.69
CA VAL A 78 16.95 0.93 -1.73
C VAL A 78 15.98 1.73 -2.63
N VAL A 79 15.63 2.94 -2.18
CA VAL A 79 14.81 3.96 -2.87
C VAL A 79 15.14 5.32 -2.27
N ASP A 80 15.04 6.39 -3.06
CA ASP A 80 15.07 7.77 -2.56
C ASP A 80 13.62 8.29 -2.43
N PRO A 81 13.09 8.44 -1.20
CA PRO A 81 11.72 8.90 -1.00
C PRO A 81 11.45 10.29 -1.58
N ILE A 82 12.42 11.20 -1.47
CA ILE A 82 12.24 12.59 -1.92
C ILE A 82 12.14 12.60 -3.43
N ARG A 83 13.11 11.97 -4.10
CA ARG A 83 13.14 11.89 -5.56
C ARG A 83 11.91 11.18 -6.13
N LEU A 84 11.42 10.12 -5.49
CA LEU A 84 10.21 9.42 -5.93
C LEU A 84 8.99 10.33 -5.84
N LEU A 85 8.79 11.01 -4.71
CA LEU A 85 7.63 11.87 -4.48
C LEU A 85 7.63 13.11 -5.39
N GLU A 86 8.80 13.68 -5.71
CA GLU A 86 8.94 14.83 -6.64
C GLU A 86 8.55 14.49 -8.09
N GLN A 87 8.55 13.22 -8.47
CA GLN A 87 8.19 12.79 -9.83
C GLN A 87 6.68 12.62 -10.04
N VAL A 88 5.87 12.76 -9.00
CA VAL A 88 4.43 12.51 -9.04
C VAL A 88 3.68 13.78 -8.62
N ASP A 89 2.59 14.08 -9.31
CA ASP A 89 1.70 15.17 -8.93
C ASP A 89 0.92 14.79 -7.66
N LEU A 90 1.38 15.34 -6.52
CA LEU A 90 0.87 15.05 -5.19
C LEU A 90 0.34 16.32 -4.53
N LYS A 91 -0.80 16.17 -3.87
CA LYS A 91 -1.32 17.17 -2.92
C LYS A 91 -0.84 16.81 -1.51
N ARG A 92 -0.77 17.83 -0.65
CA ARG A 92 -0.45 17.67 0.78
C ARG A 92 -1.71 17.85 1.61
N PHE A 93 -1.88 17.01 2.63
CA PHE A 93 -2.85 17.29 3.68
C PHE A 93 -2.42 18.53 4.47
N ASP A 94 -3.40 19.15 5.13
CA ASP A 94 -3.15 20.29 6.01
C ASP A 94 -2.32 19.86 7.23
N ASN A 95 -1.09 20.37 7.30
CA ASN A 95 -0.12 20.07 8.37
C ASN A 95 -0.57 20.55 9.76
N SER A 96 -1.60 21.40 9.86
CA SER A 96 -2.15 21.85 11.15
C SER A 96 -3.05 20.80 11.82
N LYS A 97 -3.44 19.74 11.09
CA LYS A 97 -4.27 18.63 11.58
C LYS A 97 -3.49 17.32 11.58
N GLU A 98 -3.95 16.36 12.38
CA GLU A 98 -3.39 15.00 12.32
C GLU A 98 -3.61 14.40 10.93
N SER A 99 -2.54 13.87 10.32
CA SER A 99 -2.62 13.22 9.02
C SER A 99 -3.57 12.02 9.06
N PRO A 100 -4.36 11.78 8.00
CA PRO A 100 -5.27 10.65 7.97
C PRO A 100 -4.51 9.32 8.03
N LYS A 101 -5.07 8.38 8.79
CA LYS A 101 -4.59 7.02 8.93
C LYS A 101 -5.33 6.11 7.97
N PHE A 102 -4.67 5.74 6.87
CA PHE A 102 -5.18 4.70 6.00
C PHE A 102 -4.95 3.36 6.66
N HIS A 103 -6.03 2.61 6.84
CA HIS A 103 -5.97 1.30 7.44
C HIS A 103 -6.08 0.23 6.32
N TYR A 104 -5.61 -0.99 6.57
CA TYR A 104 -5.78 -2.10 5.63
C TYR A 104 -5.64 -3.47 6.32
N TRP A 105 -6.09 -4.53 5.63
CA TRP A 105 -5.86 -5.92 6.03
C TRP A 105 -4.64 -6.50 5.32
N LYS A 106 -3.64 -6.97 6.05
CA LYS A 106 -2.52 -7.73 5.48
C LYS A 106 -2.49 -9.15 6.02
N ILE A 107 -1.96 -10.06 5.19
CA ILE A 107 -1.62 -11.40 5.64
C ILE A 107 -0.30 -11.31 6.38
N HIS A 108 -0.26 -11.87 7.59
CA HIS A 108 0.99 -12.08 8.32
C HIS A 108 1.36 -13.56 8.21
N TYR A 109 2.63 -13.85 7.96
CA TYR A 109 3.16 -15.20 7.93
C TYR A 109 4.16 -15.40 9.05
N SER A 110 3.94 -16.40 9.90
CA SER A 110 4.91 -16.84 10.88
C SER A 110 5.81 -17.90 10.27
N THR A 111 7.10 -17.59 10.18
CA THR A 111 8.12 -18.57 9.75
C THR A 111 8.31 -19.68 10.78
N THR A 112 8.09 -19.40 12.07
CA THR A 112 8.26 -20.39 13.15
C THR A 112 7.12 -21.39 13.22
N SER A 113 5.88 -20.93 13.02
CA SER A 113 4.69 -21.80 13.11
C SER A 113 4.14 -22.23 11.75
N CYS A 114 4.74 -21.76 10.65
CA CYS A 114 4.26 -21.99 9.27
C CYS A 114 2.79 -21.58 9.03
N HIS A 115 2.22 -20.77 9.91
CA HIS A 115 0.83 -20.32 9.85
C HIS A 115 0.73 -18.92 9.23
N HIS A 116 -0.42 -18.67 8.60
CA HIS A 116 -0.77 -17.35 8.12
C HIS A 116 -2.11 -16.90 8.72
N TRP A 117 -2.22 -15.61 8.99
CA TRP A 117 -3.46 -15.01 9.48
C TRP A 117 -3.61 -13.58 8.97
N TRP A 118 -4.86 -13.13 8.88
CA TRP A 118 -5.16 -11.73 8.59
C TRP A 118 -4.93 -10.86 9.82
N LYS A 119 -4.24 -9.74 9.63
CA LYS A 119 -3.99 -8.72 10.65
C LYS A 119 -4.32 -7.34 10.08
N SER A 120 -4.98 -6.50 10.87
CA SER A 120 -5.17 -5.11 10.53
C SER A 120 -3.87 -4.34 10.74
N ASP A 121 -3.60 -3.42 9.84
CA ASP A 121 -2.48 -2.49 9.95
C ASP A 121 -2.91 -1.11 9.43
N GLN A 122 -2.05 -0.11 9.62
CA GLN A 122 -2.31 1.25 9.16
C GLN A 122 -1.02 1.97 8.78
N PHE A 123 -1.14 3.01 7.97
CA PHE A 123 -0.10 4.01 7.75
C PHE A 123 -0.70 5.41 7.78
N SER A 124 0.09 6.38 8.25
CA SER A 124 -0.23 7.80 8.14
C SER A 124 0.44 8.39 6.91
N SER A 125 -0.22 9.37 6.32
CA SER A 125 0.15 9.90 5.01
C SER A 125 0.08 11.42 5.02
N GLU A 126 1.19 12.09 4.71
CA GLU A 126 1.21 13.55 4.51
C GLU A 126 0.74 13.93 3.10
N PHE A 127 0.86 13.00 2.16
CA PHE A 127 0.57 13.21 0.75
C PHE A 127 -0.63 12.38 0.30
N TYR A 128 -1.32 12.88 -0.71
CA TYR A 128 -2.37 12.17 -1.41
C TYR A 128 -2.43 12.61 -2.88
N MET A 129 -3.18 11.85 -3.67
CA MET A 129 -3.46 12.16 -5.06
C MET A 129 -4.91 11.87 -5.37
N VAL A 130 -5.41 12.58 -6.39
CA VAL A 130 -6.77 12.42 -6.92
C VAL A 130 -6.66 11.81 -8.31
N ARG A 131 -7.42 10.75 -8.55
CA ARG A 131 -7.52 10.12 -9.86
C ARG A 131 -8.33 10.98 -10.81
N ASP A 132 -7.82 11.16 -12.02
CA ASP A 132 -8.34 12.14 -12.99
C ASP A 132 -9.69 11.72 -13.57
N THR A 133 -9.96 10.42 -13.67
CA THR A 133 -11.17 9.88 -14.32
C THR A 133 -12.43 9.95 -13.46
N ASP A 134 -12.30 9.79 -12.13
CA ASP A 134 -13.43 9.61 -11.21
C ASP A 134 -13.31 10.40 -9.90
N GLY A 135 -12.23 11.16 -9.72
CA GLY A 135 -12.00 11.96 -8.53
C GLY A 135 -11.69 11.15 -7.27
N VAL A 136 -11.45 9.83 -7.38
CA VAL A 136 -11.16 8.96 -6.23
C VAL A 136 -9.80 9.32 -5.64
N VAL A 137 -9.74 9.38 -4.31
CA VAL A 137 -8.52 9.73 -3.58
C VAL A 137 -7.71 8.50 -3.17
N ALA A 138 -6.38 8.63 -3.24
CA ALA A 138 -5.45 7.73 -2.60
C ALA A 138 -4.40 8.47 -1.76
N SER A 139 -4.03 7.86 -0.64
CA SER A 139 -2.93 8.28 0.21
C SER A 139 -1.64 7.59 -0.17
N ILE A 140 -0.52 8.33 -0.10
CA ILE A 140 0.83 7.81 -0.33
C ILE A 140 1.79 8.18 0.80
N SER A 141 2.48 7.18 1.32
CA SER A 141 3.53 7.34 2.34
C SER A 141 4.76 6.56 1.93
N VAL A 142 5.85 7.28 1.66
CA VAL A 142 7.15 6.70 1.32
C VAL A 142 8.14 7.08 2.41
N THR A 143 8.74 6.07 3.03
CA THR A 143 9.73 6.21 4.09
C THR A 143 11.00 5.46 3.68
N PRO A 144 12.12 5.62 4.41
CA PRO A 144 13.30 4.80 4.19
C PRO A 144 13.06 3.29 4.31
N TYR A 145 11.90 2.82 4.80
CA TYR A 145 11.64 1.40 5.05
C TYR A 145 10.39 0.86 4.36
N SER A 146 9.58 1.73 3.77
CA SER A 146 8.31 1.33 3.20
C SER A 146 7.82 2.27 2.11
N PHE A 147 7.08 1.69 1.18
CA PHE A 147 6.24 2.38 0.21
C PHE A 147 4.81 1.91 0.44
N ASN A 148 3.93 2.84 0.77
CA ASN A 148 2.55 2.57 1.12
C ASN A 148 1.64 3.42 0.25
N PHE A 149 0.67 2.76 -0.36
CA PHE A 149 -0.36 3.35 -1.19
C PHE A 149 -1.72 2.76 -0.80
N GLY A 150 -2.73 3.60 -0.63
CA GLY A 150 -4.05 3.18 -0.15
C GLY A 150 -5.16 4.03 -0.74
N VAL A 151 -6.17 3.39 -1.31
CA VAL A 151 -7.29 4.03 -2.02
C VAL A 151 -8.51 4.14 -1.10
N TRP A 152 -9.00 5.36 -0.89
CA TRP A 152 -10.12 5.64 0.03
C TRP A 152 -11.50 5.29 -0.55
N LYS A 153 -11.59 5.03 -1.87
CA LYS A 153 -12.84 4.75 -2.60
C LYS A 153 -13.91 5.83 -2.37
N MET A 154 -13.46 7.07 -2.23
CA MET A 154 -14.30 8.26 -2.08
C MET A 154 -13.61 9.45 -2.74
N THR A 155 -14.39 10.49 -3.03
CA THR A 155 -13.90 11.73 -3.62
C THR A 155 -13.13 12.59 -2.62
N GLU A 156 -12.44 13.62 -3.12
CA GLU A 156 -11.72 14.58 -2.29
C GLU A 156 -12.65 15.29 -1.30
N THR A 157 -13.81 15.78 -1.76
CA THR A 157 -14.82 16.42 -0.92
C THR A 157 -15.29 15.49 0.20
N GLU A 158 -15.69 14.26 -0.13
CA GLU A 158 -16.16 13.29 0.86
C GLU A 158 -15.09 12.94 1.89
N LEU A 159 -13.82 12.83 1.48
CA LEU A 159 -12.71 12.58 2.39
C LEU A 159 -12.55 13.71 3.41
N PHE A 160 -12.55 14.96 2.94
CA PHE A 160 -12.40 16.14 3.81
C PHE A 160 -13.60 16.37 4.73
N ASP A 161 -14.82 16.09 4.25
CA ASP A 161 -16.04 16.15 5.07
C ASP A 161 -15.97 15.13 6.21
N ARG A 162 -15.57 13.89 5.91
CA ARG A 162 -15.43 12.83 6.92
C ARG A 162 -14.30 13.09 7.90
N MET A 163 -13.19 13.66 7.45
CA MET A 163 -12.10 14.07 8.34
C MET A 163 -12.54 15.18 9.29
N SER A 164 -13.27 16.18 8.79
CA SER A 164 -13.72 17.33 9.60
C SER A 164 -14.79 16.94 10.61
N ASN A 165 -15.67 16.01 10.26
CA ASN A 165 -16.76 15.55 11.12
C ASN A 165 -16.37 14.36 12.02
N GLY A 166 -15.13 13.88 11.92
CA GLY A 166 -14.64 12.73 12.70
C GLY A 166 -15.28 11.38 12.33
N THR A 167 -15.88 11.28 11.14
CA THR A 167 -16.60 10.10 10.64
C THR A 167 -15.80 9.29 9.62
N LEU A 168 -14.52 9.63 9.41
CA LEU A 168 -13.64 8.83 8.57
C LEU A 168 -13.50 7.42 9.16
N GLU A 169 -14.09 6.44 8.48
CA GLU A 169 -14.12 5.06 8.95
C GLU A 169 -12.71 4.49 9.09
N VAL A 170 -12.47 3.83 10.22
CA VAL A 170 -11.30 2.99 10.41
C VAL A 170 -11.48 1.71 9.59
N GLN A 171 -10.76 1.62 8.47
CA GLN A 171 -10.83 0.52 7.52
C GLN A 171 -9.56 -0.36 7.59
N PRO A 172 -9.47 -1.36 8.46
CA PRO A 172 -10.53 -2.31 8.44
C PRO A 172 -11.39 -2.28 9.70
N PRO A 173 -12.68 -2.59 9.58
CA PRO A 173 -13.60 -2.60 10.71
C PRO A 173 -13.12 -3.53 11.83
N LYS A 174 -13.42 -3.17 13.08
CA LYS A 174 -13.05 -3.85 14.36
C LYS A 174 -13.50 -5.31 14.50
N LYS A 175 -14.04 -5.99 13.49
CA LYS A 175 -14.42 -7.40 13.58
C LYS A 175 -13.17 -8.29 13.52
N TRP A 176 -12.61 -8.55 14.68
CA TRP A 176 -11.56 -9.53 14.89
C TRP A 176 -12.08 -10.94 14.65
N SER A 177 -11.43 -11.64 13.74
CA SER A 177 -10.69 -12.84 14.11
C SER A 177 -9.48 -12.90 13.19
N SER A 178 -8.32 -13.30 13.70
CA SER A 178 -7.30 -13.92 12.85
C SER A 178 -8.00 -15.07 12.14
N ILE A 179 -8.52 -14.80 10.93
CA ILE A 179 -9.18 -15.82 10.12
C ILE A 179 -8.04 -16.75 9.69
N TYR A 180 -7.86 -17.83 10.45
CA TYR A 180 -7.14 -19.00 10.00
C TYR A 180 -7.97 -19.60 8.88
N LYS A 181 -7.51 -19.39 7.65
CA LYS A 181 -7.93 -20.20 6.52
C LYS A 181 -6.74 -21.08 6.17
N PRO A 182 -6.68 -22.36 6.60
CA PRO A 182 -5.72 -23.26 5.96
C PRO A 182 -5.92 -23.20 4.44
N LEU A 183 -4.80 -23.14 3.71
CA LEU A 183 -4.81 -23.19 2.25
C LEU A 183 -5.32 -24.56 1.78
#